data_AF-A0AAJ0FIY1-F1
#
_entry.id   AF-A0AAJ0FIY1-F1
#
_cell.length_a   1.000
_cell.length_b   1.000
_cell.length_c   1.000
_cell.angle_alpha   90.00
_cell.angle_beta   90.00
_cell.angle_gamma   90.00
#
_symmetry.space_group_name_H-M   'P 1'
#
loop_
_entity.id
_entity.type
_entity.pdbx_description
1 polymer ?
#
loop_
_entity_poly.entity_id
_entity_poly.type
_entity_poly.pdbx_seq_one_letter_code
_entity_poly.pdbx_strand_id
1 'polypeptide(L)'
;GRTEFTQHKVAAILKDFLQPDSKTSLESAAKSLLVLIPTNASEHAEVCSFGEICVELAEQIPYHHPSQLKLVQLLHYLSRSPKFMYKYERPPQEEAQGAFQLLWESIVDWASGPDEENHNAWVNINAFKANLFATGVWGTSPGQSLKTLCDAFETKKPEEAWERDCKVMAAAQWILWHGQTLFKLIIYDHLEEPPGEGSNWGFGNELEGSKMPPRSVERWRFWKAGFEAVEQRALNGWNNNSIACISCLLGMTLMQRIESLERLVRSVYSDNMFDFRGKPYRLRALRRPDRPLSLQVRRVRL
;
A
#
# COMPACT_ATOMS: atom_id res chain seq x y z
N GLY A 1 30.07 14.32 11.19
CA GLY A 1 30.92 13.38 10.44
C GLY A 1 30.47 13.38 9.01
N ARG A 2 31.39 13.51 8.05
CA ARG A 2 31.03 13.42 6.61
C ARG A 2 30.64 11.98 6.30
N THR A 3 29.49 11.80 5.69
CA THR A 3 29.05 10.51 5.17
C THR A 3 29.81 10.21 3.89
N GLU A 4 30.04 8.93 3.61
CA GLU A 4 30.59 8.50 2.32
C GLU A 4 29.49 8.29 1.27
N PHE A 5 28.33 8.93 1.45
CA PHE A 5 27.19 8.77 0.57
C PHE A 5 27.54 9.21 -0.85
N THR A 6 27.36 8.31 -1.80
CA THR A 6 27.31 8.64 -3.21
C THR A 6 26.20 7.82 -3.86
N GLN A 7 25.50 8.41 -4.83
CA GLN A 7 24.47 7.70 -5.60
C GLN A 7 25.03 6.42 -6.22
N HIS A 8 26.29 6.46 -6.70
CA HIS A 8 26.98 5.29 -7.25
C HIS A 8 27.12 4.14 -6.26
N LYS A 9 27.49 4.40 -5.00
CA LYS A 9 27.60 3.36 -3.97
C LYS A 9 26.23 2.75 -3.64
N VAL A 10 25.20 3.58 -3.51
CA VAL A 10 23.82 3.12 -3.28
C VAL A 10 23.35 2.25 -4.45
N ALA A 11 23.49 2.73 -5.68
CA ALA A 11 23.11 2.01 -6.88
C ALA A 11 23.87 0.68 -7.02
N ALA A 12 25.16 0.64 -6.67
CA ALA A 12 25.94 -0.60 -6.69
C ALA A 12 25.39 -1.64 -5.70
N ILE A 13 25.08 -1.23 -4.47
CA ILE A 13 24.48 -2.14 -3.45
C ILE A 13 23.12 -2.64 -3.92
N LEU A 14 22.25 -1.73 -4.40
CA LEU A 14 20.92 -2.10 -4.88
C LEU A 14 20.99 -3.00 -6.11
N LYS A 15 21.85 -2.70 -7.07
CA LYS A 15 22.03 -3.52 -8.28
C LYS A 15 22.44 -4.95 -7.94
N ASP A 16 23.38 -5.14 -7.02
CA ASP A 16 23.79 -6.47 -6.56
C ASP A 16 22.66 -7.17 -5.80
N PHE A 17 22.07 -6.50 -4.80
CA PHE A 17 21.02 -7.10 -3.97
C PHE A 17 19.78 -7.48 -4.77
N LEU A 18 19.37 -6.68 -5.75
CA LEU A 18 18.13 -6.87 -6.49
C LEU A 18 18.21 -7.97 -7.55
N GLN A 19 19.40 -8.52 -7.87
CA GLN A 19 19.46 -9.67 -8.79
C GLN A 19 18.72 -10.87 -8.19
N PRO A 20 17.96 -11.65 -8.99
CA PRO A 20 17.22 -12.82 -8.50
C PRO A 20 18.11 -13.87 -7.82
N ASP A 21 19.32 -14.05 -8.33
CA ASP A 21 20.34 -15.01 -7.88
C ASP A 21 21.36 -14.43 -6.89
N SER A 22 21.16 -13.17 -6.47
CA SER A 22 22.04 -12.52 -5.50
C SER A 22 22.14 -13.32 -4.21
N LYS A 23 23.38 -13.49 -3.74
CA LYS A 23 23.69 -14.11 -2.44
C LYS A 23 23.64 -13.10 -1.29
N THR A 24 23.49 -11.81 -1.60
CA THR A 24 23.44 -10.75 -0.61
C THR A 24 22.12 -10.82 0.15
N SER A 25 22.19 -11.04 1.47
CA SER A 25 21.00 -11.09 2.31
C SER A 25 20.38 -9.70 2.49
N LEU A 26 19.08 -9.68 2.81
CA LEU A 26 18.32 -8.47 3.15
C LEU A 26 19.03 -7.64 4.24
N GLU A 27 19.45 -8.30 5.32
CA GLU A 27 20.11 -7.64 6.47
C GLU A 27 21.47 -7.07 6.08
N SER A 28 22.24 -7.79 5.25
CA SER A 28 23.54 -7.33 4.77
C SER A 28 23.40 -6.10 3.87
N ALA A 29 22.46 -6.14 2.91
CA ALA A 29 22.18 -4.98 2.04
C ALA A 29 21.70 -3.78 2.86
N ALA A 30 20.76 -3.98 3.78
CA ALA A 30 20.26 -2.94 4.66
C ALA A 30 21.38 -2.32 5.51
N LYS A 31 22.24 -3.14 6.11
CA LYS A 31 23.39 -2.66 6.90
C LYS A 31 24.35 -1.82 6.06
N SER A 32 24.67 -2.26 4.84
CA SER A 32 25.53 -1.51 3.92
C SER A 32 24.93 -0.15 3.56
N LEU A 33 23.63 -0.08 3.28
CA LEU A 33 22.95 1.18 3.00
C LEU A 33 22.90 2.10 4.23
N LEU A 34 22.59 1.55 5.40
CA LEU A 34 22.53 2.32 6.64
C LEU A 34 23.87 2.94 7.04
N VAL A 35 25.00 2.34 6.64
CA VAL A 35 26.33 2.95 6.86
C VAL A 35 26.53 4.21 6.00
N LEU A 36 25.94 4.26 4.81
CA LEU A 36 26.04 5.42 3.90
C LEU A 36 25.16 6.59 4.33
N ILE A 37 24.01 6.32 4.95
CA ILE A 37 23.03 7.35 5.34
C ILE A 37 23.45 8.00 6.68
N PRO A 38 23.43 9.33 6.82
CA PRO A 38 23.78 10.00 8.09
C PRO A 38 22.83 9.61 9.25
N THR A 39 23.30 9.67 10.50
CA THR A 39 22.45 9.36 11.68
C THR A 39 21.32 10.37 11.90
N ASN A 40 21.43 11.56 11.31
CA ASN A 40 20.44 12.63 11.40
C ASN A 40 19.71 12.91 10.08
N ALA A 41 19.73 11.97 9.14
CA ALA A 41 19.47 12.19 7.72
C ALA A 41 18.01 12.46 7.30
N SER A 42 17.04 12.48 8.22
CA SER A 42 15.61 12.54 7.87
C SER A 42 15.20 13.76 7.03
N GLU A 43 16.02 14.82 7.02
CA GLU A 43 15.86 16.05 6.22
C GLU A 43 17.02 16.29 5.25
N HIS A 44 17.90 15.30 5.08
CA HIS A 44 19.13 15.46 4.32
C HIS A 44 18.94 15.00 2.87
N ALA A 45 19.66 15.66 1.95
CA ALA A 45 19.67 15.37 0.53
C ALA A 45 19.94 13.89 0.22
N GLU A 46 20.71 13.20 1.07
CA GLU A 46 21.01 11.77 0.94
C GLU A 46 19.77 10.86 1.01
N VAL A 47 18.79 11.18 1.87
CA VAL A 47 17.55 10.38 1.96
C VAL A 47 16.63 10.66 0.78
N CYS A 48 16.58 11.92 0.33
CA CYS A 48 15.88 12.29 -0.90
C CYS A 48 16.47 11.55 -2.11
N SER A 49 17.80 11.65 -2.31
CA SER A 49 18.50 10.94 -3.39
C SER A 49 18.37 9.43 -3.30
N PHE A 50 18.36 8.84 -2.09
CA PHE A 50 18.07 7.43 -1.93
C PHE A 50 16.64 7.09 -2.41
N GLY A 51 15.67 7.93 -2.07
CA GLY A 51 14.28 7.79 -2.49
C GLY A 51 14.12 7.85 -4.01
N GLU A 52 14.74 8.85 -4.66
CA GLU A 52 14.79 9.01 -6.11
C GLU A 52 15.35 7.75 -6.80
N ILE A 53 16.49 7.24 -6.33
CA ILE A 53 17.08 6.00 -6.88
C ILE A 53 16.11 4.82 -6.75
N CYS A 54 15.37 4.71 -5.63
CA CYS A 54 14.41 3.63 -5.46
C CYS A 54 13.23 3.75 -6.42
N VAL A 55 12.76 4.97 -6.71
CA VAL A 55 11.69 5.26 -7.67
C VAL A 55 12.15 4.93 -9.09
N GLU A 56 13.32 5.41 -9.50
CA GLU A 56 13.91 5.11 -10.81
C GLU A 56 14.10 3.60 -11.04
N LEU A 57 14.54 2.87 -10.01
CA LEU A 57 14.66 1.41 -10.08
C LEU A 57 13.29 0.74 -10.16
N ALA A 58 12.31 1.21 -9.40
CA ALA A 58 10.96 0.65 -9.38
C ALA A 58 10.26 0.78 -10.74
N GLU A 59 10.51 1.84 -11.50
CA GLU A 59 10.01 2.01 -12.87
C GLU A 59 10.65 1.05 -13.86
N GLN A 60 11.97 0.81 -13.72
CA GLN A 60 12.72 -0.04 -14.63
C GLN A 60 12.46 -1.53 -14.40
N ILE A 61 12.18 -1.92 -13.16
CA ILE A 61 11.90 -3.31 -12.80
C ILE A 61 10.47 -3.67 -13.24
N PRO A 62 10.28 -4.67 -14.12
CA PRO A 62 8.95 -5.10 -14.52
C PRO A 62 8.10 -5.50 -13.31
N TYR A 63 6.83 -5.11 -13.29
CA TYR A 63 5.93 -5.31 -12.15
C TYR A 63 5.75 -6.77 -11.70
N HIS A 64 6.03 -7.73 -12.58
CA HIS A 64 5.94 -9.17 -12.31
C HIS A 64 7.30 -9.78 -11.91
N HIS A 65 8.37 -8.98 -11.92
CA HIS A 65 9.72 -9.44 -11.61
C HIS A 65 9.95 -9.47 -10.09
N PRO A 66 10.55 -10.55 -9.53
CA PRO A 66 10.74 -10.70 -8.09
C PRO A 66 11.60 -9.62 -7.44
N SER A 67 12.45 -8.94 -8.20
CA SER A 67 13.24 -7.80 -7.70
C SER A 67 12.38 -6.67 -7.16
N GLN A 68 11.16 -6.48 -7.67
CA GLN A 68 10.26 -5.44 -7.16
C GLN A 68 9.90 -5.72 -5.70
N LEU A 69 9.57 -6.98 -5.38
CA LEU A 69 9.31 -7.42 -4.01
C LEU A 69 10.56 -7.34 -3.12
N LYS A 70 11.75 -7.68 -3.64
CA LYS A 70 13.01 -7.54 -2.90
C LYS A 70 13.25 -6.08 -2.50
N LEU A 71 13.02 -5.14 -3.42
CA LEU A 71 13.14 -3.71 -3.14
C LEU A 71 12.16 -3.26 -2.05
N VAL A 72 10.89 -3.66 -2.15
CA VAL A 72 9.85 -3.36 -1.15
C VAL A 72 10.22 -3.92 0.22
N GLN A 73 10.70 -5.16 0.30
CA GLN A 73 11.14 -5.78 1.56
C GLN A 73 12.32 -5.04 2.19
N LEU A 74 13.27 -4.59 1.37
CA LEU A 74 14.39 -3.76 1.81
C LEU A 74 13.91 -2.43 2.38
N LEU A 75 13.01 -1.74 1.69
CA LEU A 75 12.42 -0.50 2.20
C LEU A 75 11.65 -0.74 3.50
N HIS A 76 10.82 -1.78 3.59
CA HIS A 76 10.15 -2.15 4.83
C HIS A 76 11.13 -2.45 5.98
N TYR A 77 12.28 -3.06 5.69
CA TYR A 77 13.30 -3.30 6.71
C TYR A 77 13.95 -1.97 7.15
N LEU A 78 14.32 -1.13 6.19
CA LEU A 78 14.95 0.17 6.42
C LEU A 78 14.02 1.16 7.13
N SER A 79 12.70 1.06 6.96
CA SER A 79 11.73 1.94 7.60
C SER A 79 11.86 1.92 9.11
N ARG A 80 12.25 0.78 9.71
CA ARG A 80 12.44 0.63 11.16
C ARG A 80 13.65 1.37 11.72
N SER A 81 14.52 1.89 10.85
CA SER A 81 15.68 2.66 11.28
C SER A 81 15.30 4.12 11.56
N PRO A 82 15.79 4.71 12.67
CA PRO A 82 15.56 6.13 12.96
C PRO A 82 16.14 7.06 11.88
N LYS A 83 17.02 6.57 11.00
CA LYS A 83 17.57 7.35 9.88
C LYS A 83 16.55 7.69 8.81
N PHE A 84 15.46 6.92 8.71
CA PHE A 84 14.39 7.10 7.73
C PHE A 84 13.07 7.57 8.37
N MET A 85 13.08 7.84 9.68
CA MET A 85 11.94 8.35 10.42
C MET A 85 11.97 9.87 10.44
N TYR A 86 10.84 10.49 10.11
CA TYR A 86 10.64 11.93 10.23
C TYR A 86 10.74 12.35 11.71
N LYS A 87 11.46 13.43 11.98
CA LYS A 87 11.86 13.81 13.35
C LYS A 87 10.88 14.72 14.09
N TYR A 88 9.89 15.29 13.41
CA TYR A 88 8.95 16.17 14.09
C TYR A 88 7.97 15.34 14.89
N GLU A 89 7.71 15.80 16.12
CA GLU A 89 6.65 15.30 16.99
C GLU A 89 5.31 15.47 16.26
N ARG A 90 4.88 14.43 15.55
CA ARG A 90 3.50 14.32 15.11
C ARG A 90 2.67 13.75 16.26
N PRO A 91 1.36 14.03 16.30
CA PRO A 91 0.47 13.33 17.21
C PRO A 91 0.68 11.82 17.10
N PRO A 92 0.57 11.03 18.18
CA PRO A 92 0.81 9.57 18.16
C PRO A 92 0.02 8.80 17.09
N GLN A 93 -1.09 9.38 16.62
CA GLN A 93 -1.94 8.82 15.56
C GLN A 93 -1.31 8.92 14.15
N GLU A 94 -0.37 9.83 13.97
CA GLU A 94 0.34 10.09 12.70
C GLU A 94 1.80 9.60 12.71
N GLU A 95 2.32 9.10 13.84
CA GLU A 95 3.70 8.58 13.95
C GLU A 95 3.97 7.43 12.96
N ALA A 96 2.97 6.59 12.67
CA ALA A 96 3.10 5.52 11.68
C ALA A 96 3.33 6.04 10.25
N GLN A 97 3.02 7.30 9.97
CA GLN A 97 3.23 7.94 8.66
C GLN A 97 4.61 8.62 8.54
N GLY A 98 5.41 8.64 9.61
CA GLY A 98 6.70 9.35 9.62
C GLY A 98 7.81 8.63 8.85
N ALA A 99 7.66 7.35 8.53
CA ALA A 99 8.67 6.62 7.78
C ALA A 99 8.68 7.07 6.32
N PHE A 100 9.86 7.36 5.77
CA PHE A 100 10.02 7.60 4.35
C PHE A 100 9.20 8.77 3.78
N GLN A 101 8.94 9.81 4.57
CA GLN A 101 8.26 11.03 4.11
C GLN A 101 8.88 11.56 2.79
N LEU A 102 10.21 11.68 2.71
CA LEU A 102 10.90 12.15 1.50
C LEU A 102 10.76 11.18 0.31
N LEU A 103 10.78 9.86 0.56
CA LEU A 103 10.53 8.87 -0.50
C LEU A 103 9.08 8.94 -0.99
N TRP A 104 8.12 9.18 -0.08
CA TRP A 104 6.73 9.40 -0.44
C TRP A 104 6.58 10.65 -1.32
N GLU A 105 7.24 11.74 -0.97
CA GLU A 105 7.29 12.96 -1.80
C GLU A 105 7.86 12.66 -3.19
N SER A 106 8.99 11.95 -3.29
CA SER A 106 9.54 11.52 -4.60
C SER A 106 8.54 10.68 -5.40
N ILE A 107 7.78 9.81 -4.74
CA ILE A 107 6.75 8.95 -5.37
C ILE A 107 5.54 9.74 -5.85
N VAL A 108 5.16 10.79 -5.12
CA VAL A 108 4.04 11.68 -5.45
C VAL A 108 4.43 12.63 -6.59
N ASP A 109 5.63 13.21 -6.53
CA ASP A 109 6.18 14.07 -7.58
C ASP A 109 6.33 13.31 -8.89
N TRP A 110 6.61 12.00 -8.82
CA TRP A 110 6.67 11.13 -9.99
C TRP A 110 5.29 10.76 -10.58
N ALA A 111 4.16 11.24 -10.05
CA ALA A 111 2.82 10.82 -10.49
C ALA A 111 2.36 11.41 -11.85
N SER A 112 3.24 11.42 -12.85
CA SER A 112 3.04 11.97 -14.21
C SER A 112 2.23 11.05 -15.14
N GLY A 113 1.22 10.33 -14.63
CA GLY A 113 0.34 9.49 -15.47
C GLY A 113 1.06 8.47 -16.38
N PRO A 114 0.32 7.76 -17.24
CA PRO A 114 0.91 6.94 -18.31
C PRO A 114 1.66 7.80 -19.33
N ASP A 115 2.81 7.31 -19.78
CA ASP A 115 3.65 7.93 -20.82
C ASP A 115 3.68 7.03 -22.06
N GLU A 116 3.48 7.60 -23.25
CA GLU A 116 3.43 6.88 -24.54
C GLU A 116 4.77 6.19 -24.85
N GLU A 117 5.89 6.85 -24.53
CA GLU A 117 7.22 6.30 -24.79
C GLU A 117 7.57 5.14 -23.85
N ASN A 118 6.95 5.11 -22.65
CA ASN A 118 7.24 4.13 -21.62
C ASN A 118 6.00 3.69 -20.82
N HIS A 119 5.04 3.08 -21.53
CA HIS A 119 3.81 2.53 -20.97
C HIS A 119 4.02 1.70 -19.69
N ASN A 120 5.08 0.89 -19.65
CA ASN A 120 5.35 -0.03 -18.56
C ASN A 120 5.85 0.66 -17.30
N ALA A 121 6.57 1.79 -17.38
CA ALA A 121 7.09 2.48 -16.20
C ALA A 121 5.96 2.89 -15.25
N TRP A 122 4.84 3.36 -15.79
CA TRP A 122 3.68 3.74 -14.98
C TRP A 122 3.01 2.54 -14.30
N VAL A 123 2.92 1.41 -14.98
CA VAL A 123 2.40 0.16 -14.38
C VAL A 123 3.35 -0.36 -13.30
N ASN A 124 4.66 -0.34 -13.58
CA ASN A 124 5.71 -0.78 -12.67
C ASN A 124 5.71 0.06 -11.38
N ILE A 125 5.65 1.39 -11.47
CA ILE A 125 5.60 2.24 -10.28
C ILE A 125 4.32 2.03 -9.48
N ASN A 126 3.16 1.80 -10.12
CA ASN A 126 1.92 1.49 -9.40
C ASN A 126 1.98 0.14 -8.67
N ALA A 127 2.60 -0.88 -9.28
CA ALA A 127 2.83 -2.16 -8.60
C ALA A 127 3.76 -2.00 -7.39
N PHE A 128 4.82 -1.21 -7.52
CA PHE A 128 5.71 -0.88 -6.43
C PHE A 128 5.00 -0.15 -5.29
N LYS A 129 4.20 0.88 -5.60
CA LYS A 129 3.36 1.59 -4.62
C LYS A 129 2.42 0.61 -3.91
N ALA A 130 1.66 -0.19 -4.67
CA ALA A 130 0.70 -1.15 -4.12
C ALA A 130 1.37 -2.14 -3.15
N ASN A 131 2.56 -2.64 -3.51
CA ASN A 131 3.36 -3.51 -2.64
C ASN A 131 3.81 -2.80 -1.36
N LEU A 132 4.30 -1.55 -1.43
CA LEU A 132 4.69 -0.80 -0.24
C LEU A 132 3.51 -0.55 0.71
N PHE A 133 2.34 -0.19 0.18
CA PHE A 133 1.12 -0.06 0.98
C PHE A 133 0.73 -1.39 1.64
N ALA A 134 0.87 -2.50 0.93
CA ALA A 134 0.61 -3.83 1.49
C ALA A 134 1.54 -4.19 2.67
N THR A 135 2.72 -3.56 2.78
CA THR A 135 3.60 -3.74 3.96
C THR A 135 3.19 -2.91 5.18
N GLY A 136 2.29 -1.93 5.02
CA GLY A 136 1.86 -1.02 6.07
C GLY A 136 2.87 0.07 6.44
N VAL A 137 3.94 0.27 5.67
CA VAL A 137 4.97 1.30 5.94
C VAL A 137 4.39 2.72 5.93
N TRP A 138 3.40 2.98 5.09
CA TRP A 138 2.69 4.28 5.02
C TRP A 138 1.27 4.21 5.57
N GLY A 139 1.02 3.26 6.48
CA GLY A 139 -0.32 2.97 6.96
C GLY A 139 -1.21 2.35 5.88
N THR A 140 -2.52 2.43 6.10
CA THR A 140 -3.54 1.80 5.26
C THR A 140 -4.38 2.82 4.48
N SER A 141 -3.83 3.99 4.14
CA SER A 141 -4.60 4.99 3.40
C SER A 141 -5.04 4.45 2.04
N PRO A 142 -6.34 4.40 1.72
CA PRO A 142 -6.81 3.83 0.46
C PRO A 142 -6.69 4.80 -0.72
N GLY A 143 -6.34 6.08 -0.46
CA GLY A 143 -6.47 7.18 -1.42
C GLY A 143 -5.86 6.93 -2.79
N GLN A 144 -4.60 6.48 -2.87
CA GLN A 144 -3.96 6.18 -4.16
C GLN A 144 -4.65 5.05 -4.90
N SER A 145 -4.94 3.93 -4.21
CA SER A 145 -5.60 2.78 -4.83
C SER A 145 -6.99 3.13 -5.36
N LEU A 146 -7.75 3.93 -4.61
CA LEU A 146 -9.07 4.40 -5.02
C LEU A 146 -8.96 5.35 -6.21
N LYS A 147 -8.01 6.29 -6.20
CA LYS A 147 -7.76 7.20 -7.33
C LYS A 147 -7.41 6.41 -8.60
N THR A 148 -6.50 5.45 -8.54
CA THR A 148 -6.13 4.63 -9.70
C THR A 148 -7.31 3.81 -10.25
N LEU A 149 -8.18 3.27 -9.38
CA LEU A 149 -9.40 2.57 -9.80
C LEU A 149 -10.41 3.53 -10.47
N CYS A 150 -10.56 4.74 -9.94
CA CYS A 150 -11.39 5.78 -10.57
C CYS A 150 -10.84 6.18 -11.94
N ASP A 151 -9.53 6.41 -12.03
CA ASP A 151 -8.86 6.77 -13.29
C ASP A 151 -9.07 5.69 -14.36
N ALA A 152 -9.10 4.41 -13.98
CA ALA A 152 -9.27 3.30 -14.91
C ALA A 152 -10.71 3.06 -15.38
N PHE A 153 -11.72 3.33 -14.54
CA PHE A 153 -13.10 2.89 -14.81
C PHE A 153 -14.17 3.99 -14.77
N GLU A 154 -13.87 5.13 -14.17
CA GLU A 154 -14.84 6.21 -13.97
C GLU A 154 -14.53 7.45 -14.81
N THR A 155 -13.27 7.67 -15.16
CA THR A 155 -12.88 8.78 -16.03
C THR A 155 -13.46 8.61 -17.43
N LYS A 156 -14.28 9.59 -17.85
CA LYS A 156 -14.95 9.60 -19.17
C LYS A 156 -14.14 10.30 -20.27
N LYS A 157 -12.91 10.74 -19.97
CA LYS A 157 -12.11 11.46 -20.95
C LYS A 157 -11.83 10.54 -22.16
N PRO A 158 -11.85 11.08 -23.39
CA PRO A 158 -11.39 10.32 -24.53
C PRO A 158 -9.91 10.00 -24.32
N GLU A 159 -9.61 8.72 -24.22
CA GLU A 159 -8.26 8.19 -23.99
C GLU A 159 -7.91 7.22 -25.11
N GLU A 160 -6.64 7.26 -25.50
CA GLU A 160 -6.09 6.29 -26.43
C GLU A 160 -6.12 4.87 -25.83
N ALA A 161 -6.08 3.86 -26.69
CA ALA A 161 -6.20 2.47 -26.23
C ALA A 161 -5.07 2.08 -25.28
N TRP A 162 -3.83 2.49 -25.58
CA TRP A 162 -2.67 2.19 -24.74
C TRP A 162 -2.76 2.85 -23.36
N GLU A 163 -3.25 4.09 -23.28
CA GLU A 163 -3.35 4.84 -22.03
C GLU A 163 -4.35 4.15 -21.09
N ARG A 164 -5.47 3.74 -21.66
CA ARG A 164 -6.51 2.97 -20.98
C ARG A 164 -5.99 1.62 -20.50
N ASP A 165 -5.23 0.91 -21.33
CA ASP A 165 -4.63 -0.37 -20.96
C ASP A 165 -3.67 -0.22 -19.79
N CYS A 166 -2.81 0.81 -19.82
CA CYS A 166 -1.95 1.15 -18.69
C CYS A 166 -2.77 1.36 -17.42
N LYS A 167 -3.80 2.23 -17.45
CA LYS A 167 -4.69 2.54 -16.32
C LYS A 167 -5.32 1.30 -15.71
N VAL A 168 -5.87 0.43 -16.54
CA VAL A 168 -6.45 -0.84 -16.12
C VAL A 168 -5.39 -1.75 -15.50
N MET A 169 -4.20 -1.84 -16.10
CA MET A 169 -3.11 -2.65 -15.56
C MET A 169 -2.66 -2.17 -14.18
N ALA A 170 -2.47 -0.86 -13.97
CA ALA A 170 -2.12 -0.33 -12.65
C ALA A 170 -3.22 -0.55 -11.61
N ALA A 171 -4.48 -0.36 -11.99
CA ALA A 171 -5.61 -0.68 -11.12
C ALA A 171 -5.59 -2.17 -10.71
N ALA A 172 -5.27 -3.07 -11.63
CA ALA A 172 -5.11 -4.49 -11.33
C ALA A 172 -3.97 -4.74 -10.33
N GLN A 173 -2.85 -4.02 -10.42
CA GLN A 173 -1.75 -4.14 -9.45
C GLN A 173 -2.18 -3.73 -8.04
N TRP A 174 -2.95 -2.65 -7.90
CA TRP A 174 -3.50 -2.25 -6.60
C TRP A 174 -4.42 -3.30 -5.99
N ILE A 175 -5.30 -3.90 -6.81
CA ILE A 175 -6.15 -5.00 -6.36
C ILE A 175 -5.33 -6.21 -5.95
N LEU A 176 -4.34 -6.61 -6.76
CA LEU A 176 -3.52 -7.79 -6.53
C LEU A 176 -2.77 -7.72 -5.18
N TRP A 177 -2.14 -6.57 -4.91
CA TRP A 177 -1.26 -6.44 -3.74
C TRP A 177 -1.96 -5.85 -2.52
N HIS A 178 -2.92 -4.94 -2.70
CA HIS A 178 -3.56 -4.18 -1.61
C HIS A 178 -5.09 -4.37 -1.54
N GLY A 179 -5.68 -5.18 -2.43
CA GLY A 179 -7.13 -5.31 -2.56
C GLY A 179 -7.86 -5.82 -1.31
N GLN A 180 -7.23 -6.68 -0.51
CA GLN A 180 -7.83 -7.14 0.76
C GLN A 180 -7.97 -6.00 1.78
N THR A 181 -6.90 -5.24 1.99
CA THR A 181 -6.91 -4.07 2.88
C THR A 181 -7.88 -3.03 2.37
N LEU A 182 -7.86 -2.76 1.07
CA LEU A 182 -8.80 -1.86 0.41
C LEU A 182 -10.26 -2.25 0.64
N PHE A 183 -10.61 -3.53 0.44
CA PHE A 183 -11.97 -3.99 0.64
C PHE A 183 -12.39 -3.91 2.11
N LYS A 184 -11.49 -4.24 3.05
CA LYS A 184 -11.74 -4.06 4.50
C LYS A 184 -12.06 -2.60 4.84
N LEU A 185 -11.33 -1.65 4.26
CA LEU A 185 -11.61 -0.23 4.43
C LEU A 185 -12.97 0.16 3.85
N ILE A 186 -13.35 -0.41 2.71
CA ILE A 186 -14.69 -0.17 2.11
C ILE A 186 -15.82 -0.67 3.02
N ILE A 187 -15.64 -1.80 3.71
CA ILE A 187 -16.72 -2.43 4.51
C ILE A 187 -16.73 -2.04 5.99
N TYR A 188 -15.59 -1.63 6.57
CA TYR A 188 -15.47 -1.34 8.00
C TYR A 188 -15.22 0.13 8.30
N ASP A 189 -14.74 0.92 7.33
CA ASP A 189 -14.40 2.32 7.57
C ASP A 189 -15.65 3.22 7.42
N HIS A 190 -16.54 3.08 8.41
CA HIS A 190 -17.62 4.02 8.69
C HIS A 190 -17.18 5.11 9.66
N LEU A 191 -15.89 5.16 10.01
CA LEU A 191 -15.38 6.19 10.90
C LEU A 191 -15.45 7.51 10.13
N GLU A 192 -16.04 8.52 10.77
CA GLU A 192 -16.08 9.88 10.24
C GLU A 192 -14.64 10.24 9.83
N GLU A 193 -14.42 10.43 8.52
CA GLU A 193 -13.14 10.92 8.04
C GLU A 193 -12.83 12.22 8.81
N PRO A 194 -11.61 12.39 9.33
CA PRO A 194 -11.25 13.64 9.98
C PRO A 194 -11.59 14.80 9.05
N PRO A 195 -12.31 15.83 9.53
CA PRO A 195 -12.69 16.96 8.70
C PRO A 195 -11.43 17.59 8.08
N GLY A 196 -11.26 17.45 6.76
CA GLY A 196 -10.13 17.98 6.00
C GLY A 196 -9.38 16.97 5.12
N GLU A 197 -9.43 15.66 5.42
CA GLU A 197 -8.73 14.65 4.60
C GLU A 197 -9.59 14.07 3.47
N GLY A 198 -10.91 14.05 3.64
CA GLY A 198 -11.86 13.44 2.68
C GLY A 198 -12.03 14.15 1.35
N SER A 199 -11.84 15.48 1.32
CA SER A 199 -12.22 16.30 0.17
C SER A 199 -11.19 16.33 -0.97
N ASN A 200 -9.96 15.87 -0.73
CA ASN A 200 -8.83 16.06 -1.66
C ASN A 200 -8.45 14.83 -2.49
N TRP A 201 -9.12 13.68 -2.32
CA TRP A 201 -8.81 12.47 -3.08
C TRP A 201 -9.17 12.55 -4.57
N GLY A 202 -9.75 13.67 -5.01
CA GLY A 202 -10.14 13.87 -6.40
C GLY A 202 -11.21 12.87 -6.85
N PHE A 203 -12.01 12.34 -5.92
CA PHE A 203 -13.21 11.60 -6.30
C PHE A 203 -14.08 12.53 -7.12
N GLY A 204 -14.13 12.29 -8.42
CA GLY A 204 -15.02 13.03 -9.29
C GLY A 204 -16.43 12.88 -8.74
N ASN A 205 -17.03 14.00 -8.33
CA ASN A 205 -18.48 14.12 -8.20
C ASN A 205 -19.18 13.94 -9.57
N GLU A 206 -18.42 13.64 -10.63
CA GLU A 206 -18.75 13.71 -12.05
C GLU A 206 -19.08 12.37 -12.69
N LEU A 207 -19.30 11.32 -11.90
CA LEU A 207 -20.20 10.26 -12.36
C LEU A 207 -21.60 10.90 -12.39
N GLU A 208 -21.88 11.72 -13.41
CA GLU A 208 -23.11 12.47 -13.64
C GLU A 208 -24.32 11.63 -13.19
N GLY A 209 -24.86 11.94 -12.02
CA GLY A 209 -26.05 11.30 -11.44
C GLY A 209 -25.83 10.16 -10.44
N SER A 210 -24.65 9.58 -10.32
CA SER A 210 -24.36 8.51 -9.35
C SER A 210 -23.73 9.07 -8.07
N LYS A 211 -24.58 9.30 -7.06
CA LYS A 211 -24.20 9.61 -5.67
C LYS A 211 -23.62 8.38 -4.95
N MET A 212 -22.70 7.64 -5.56
CA MET A 212 -22.06 6.51 -4.88
C MET A 212 -21.09 7.06 -3.84
N PRO A 213 -21.18 6.63 -2.57
CA PRO A 213 -20.19 6.99 -1.57
C PRO A 213 -18.79 6.55 -2.03
N PRO A 214 -17.74 7.35 -1.78
CA PRO A 214 -16.42 7.07 -2.31
C PRO A 214 -15.87 5.68 -1.95
N ARG A 215 -16.26 5.20 -0.77
CA ARG A 215 -15.94 3.89 -0.21
C ARG A 215 -17.23 3.12 -0.01
N SER A 216 -17.68 2.41 -1.03
CA SER A 216 -18.92 1.62 -0.99
C SER A 216 -18.76 0.29 -1.70
N VAL A 217 -19.53 -0.71 -1.27
CA VAL A 217 -19.55 -2.05 -1.89
C VAL A 217 -20.10 -1.94 -3.32
N GLU A 218 -21.03 -1.01 -3.55
CA GLU A 218 -21.58 -0.72 -4.87
C GLU A 218 -20.50 -0.23 -5.82
N ARG A 219 -19.62 0.69 -5.38
CA ARG A 219 -18.49 1.18 -6.18
C ARG A 219 -17.44 0.10 -6.42
N TRP A 220 -17.16 -0.75 -5.42
CA TRP A 220 -16.31 -1.92 -5.60
C TRP A 220 -16.82 -2.86 -6.70
N ARG A 221 -18.12 -3.16 -6.69
CA ARG A 221 -18.77 -3.98 -7.73
C ARG A 221 -18.73 -3.32 -9.10
N PHE A 222 -18.84 -1.99 -9.15
CA PHE A 222 -18.68 -1.23 -10.39
C PHE A 222 -17.28 -1.43 -10.99
N TRP A 223 -16.21 -1.27 -10.21
CA TRP A 223 -14.83 -1.51 -10.71
C TRP A 223 -14.61 -2.95 -11.14
N LYS A 224 -15.16 -3.92 -10.39
CA LYS A 224 -15.12 -5.33 -10.76
C LYS A 224 -15.76 -5.58 -12.13
N ALA A 225 -16.95 -5.03 -12.38
CA ALA A 225 -17.61 -5.10 -13.68
C ALA A 225 -16.79 -4.42 -14.80
N GLY A 226 -16.03 -3.36 -14.45
CA GLY A 226 -15.06 -2.73 -15.34
C GLY A 226 -13.97 -3.70 -15.82
N PHE A 227 -13.36 -4.46 -14.90
CA PHE A 227 -12.40 -5.50 -15.27
C PHE A 227 -13.04 -6.62 -16.11
N GLU A 228 -14.26 -7.06 -15.77
CA GLU A 228 -14.99 -8.09 -16.54
C GLU A 228 -15.22 -7.61 -17.98
N ALA A 229 -15.59 -6.34 -18.17
CA ALA A 229 -15.77 -5.77 -19.50
C ALA A 229 -14.45 -5.73 -20.32
N VAL A 230 -13.31 -5.46 -19.66
CA VAL A 230 -11.98 -5.51 -20.31
C VAL A 230 -11.64 -6.93 -20.75
N GLU A 231 -11.88 -7.92 -19.89
CA GLU A 231 -11.67 -9.34 -20.23
C GLU A 231 -12.54 -9.79 -21.41
N GLN A 232 -13.83 -9.44 -21.40
CA GLN A 232 -14.71 -9.80 -22.51
C GLN A 232 -14.28 -9.16 -23.83
N ARG A 233 -13.79 -7.92 -23.81
CA ARG A 233 -13.18 -7.30 -24.99
C ARG A 233 -11.94 -8.06 -25.46
N ALA A 234 -11.12 -8.54 -24.53
CA ALA A 234 -9.93 -9.33 -24.84
C ALA A 234 -10.28 -10.62 -25.57
N LEU A 235 -11.26 -11.35 -25.06
CA LEU A 235 -11.72 -12.62 -25.63
C LEU A 235 -12.35 -12.47 -27.02
N ASN A 236 -12.97 -11.32 -27.32
CA ASN A 236 -13.69 -11.08 -28.57
C ASN A 236 -12.82 -10.60 -29.76
N GLY A 237 -11.50 -10.85 -29.71
CA GLY A 237 -10.61 -10.58 -30.84
C GLY A 237 -9.55 -9.50 -30.60
N TRP A 238 -9.30 -9.16 -29.33
CA TRP A 238 -8.09 -8.42 -28.99
C TRP A 238 -6.89 -9.36 -29.11
N ASN A 239 -5.80 -8.92 -29.73
CA ASN A 239 -4.58 -9.73 -29.86
C ASN A 239 -4.18 -10.35 -28.50
N ASN A 240 -4.19 -11.69 -28.44
CA ASN A 240 -3.92 -12.55 -27.28
C ASN A 240 -2.55 -12.36 -26.59
N ASN A 241 -1.74 -11.40 -27.04
CA ASN A 241 -0.44 -11.06 -26.45
C ASN A 241 -0.51 -9.88 -25.47
N SER A 242 -1.69 -9.32 -25.20
CA SER A 242 -1.83 -8.27 -24.21
C SER A 242 -1.66 -8.85 -22.80
N ILE A 243 -0.47 -8.68 -22.25
CA ILE A 243 -0.11 -8.93 -20.84
C ILE A 243 -1.13 -8.30 -19.86
N ALA A 244 -1.87 -7.27 -20.29
CA ALA A 244 -2.97 -6.69 -19.53
C ALA A 244 -4.06 -7.71 -19.17
N CYS A 245 -4.34 -8.69 -20.04
CA CYS A 245 -5.40 -9.67 -19.84
C CYS A 245 -5.13 -10.58 -18.63
N ILE A 246 -3.88 -11.04 -18.46
CA ILE A 246 -3.51 -11.91 -17.34
C ILE A 246 -3.61 -11.15 -16.01
N SER A 247 -3.12 -9.91 -15.96
CA SER A 247 -3.21 -9.07 -14.77
C SER A 247 -4.67 -8.78 -14.39
N CYS A 248 -5.54 -8.51 -15.38
CA CYS A 248 -6.98 -8.32 -15.16
C CYS A 248 -7.65 -9.58 -14.60
N LEU A 249 -7.35 -10.76 -15.19
CA LEU A 249 -7.88 -12.05 -14.74
C LEU A 249 -7.52 -12.34 -13.29
N LEU A 250 -6.27 -12.09 -12.89
CA LEU A 250 -5.81 -12.26 -11.52
C LEU A 250 -6.51 -11.27 -10.58
N GLY A 251 -6.62 -10.01 -10.99
CA GLY A 251 -7.35 -8.96 -10.25
C GLY A 251 -8.80 -9.37 -9.98
N MET A 252 -9.55 -9.77 -11.00
CA MET A 252 -10.95 -10.20 -10.85
C MET A 252 -11.10 -11.44 -9.99
N THR A 253 -10.26 -12.45 -10.22
CA THR A 253 -10.29 -13.68 -9.42
C THR A 253 -10.07 -13.35 -7.95
N LEU A 254 -9.18 -12.41 -7.66
CA LEU A 254 -8.93 -11.96 -6.29
C LEU A 254 -10.11 -11.17 -5.73
N MET A 255 -10.70 -10.22 -6.47
CA MET A 255 -11.89 -9.49 -6.02
C MET A 255 -13.04 -10.44 -5.68
N GLN A 256 -13.30 -11.44 -6.52
CA GLN A 256 -14.31 -12.47 -6.29
C GLN A 256 -14.01 -13.31 -5.03
N ARG A 257 -12.75 -13.70 -4.83
CA ARG A 257 -12.32 -14.44 -3.63
C ARG A 257 -12.49 -13.61 -2.37
N ILE A 258 -12.12 -12.33 -2.40
CA ILE A 258 -12.30 -11.39 -1.28
C ILE A 258 -13.77 -11.28 -0.89
N GLU A 259 -14.66 -11.05 -1.86
CA GLU A 259 -16.11 -10.96 -1.61
C GLU A 259 -16.70 -12.28 -1.07
N SER A 260 -16.17 -13.42 -1.51
CA SER A 260 -16.66 -14.73 -1.10
C SER A 260 -16.21 -15.08 0.32
N LEU A 261 -14.95 -14.78 0.67
CA LEU A 261 -14.43 -14.95 2.03
C LEU A 261 -15.17 -14.07 3.02
N GLU A 262 -15.43 -12.81 2.68
CA GLU A 262 -16.15 -11.90 3.58
C GLU A 262 -17.61 -12.31 3.77
N ARG A 263 -18.29 -12.83 2.73
CA ARG A 263 -19.63 -13.43 2.89
C ARG A 263 -19.61 -14.65 3.80
N LEU A 264 -18.60 -15.53 3.66
CA LEU A 264 -18.45 -16.71 4.50
C LEU A 264 -18.20 -16.32 5.95
N VAL A 265 -17.27 -15.38 6.19
CA VAL A 265 -16.99 -14.81 7.52
C VAL A 265 -18.27 -14.25 8.11
N ARG A 266 -18.99 -13.37 7.38
CA ARG A 266 -20.26 -12.80 7.86
C ARG A 266 -21.31 -13.85 8.17
N SER A 267 -21.46 -14.91 7.38
CA SER A 267 -22.38 -16.02 7.65
C SER A 267 -22.01 -16.78 8.92
N VAL A 268 -20.73 -17.13 9.09
CA VAL A 268 -20.24 -17.84 10.29
C VAL A 268 -20.45 -16.99 11.54
N TYR A 269 -20.23 -15.68 11.46
CA TYR A 269 -20.42 -14.78 12.59
C TYR A 269 -21.89 -14.39 12.81
N SER A 270 -22.72 -14.22 11.77
CA SER A 270 -24.14 -13.93 11.92
C SER A 270 -24.89 -15.08 12.59
N ASP A 271 -24.51 -16.32 12.30
CA ASP A 271 -25.13 -17.51 12.90
C ASP A 271 -24.68 -17.74 14.35
N ASN A 272 -23.59 -17.09 14.79
CA ASN A 272 -23.04 -17.21 16.15
C ASN A 272 -23.18 -15.93 17.01
N MET A 273 -23.78 -14.83 16.51
CA MET A 273 -23.88 -13.55 17.24
C MET A 273 -25.31 -13.01 17.44
N PHE A 274 -26.35 -13.85 17.37
CA PHE A 274 -27.70 -13.45 17.82
C PHE A 274 -28.04 -13.97 19.23
N ASP A 275 -27.48 -13.31 20.25
CA ASP A 275 -28.25 -12.85 21.42
C ASP A 275 -27.78 -11.45 21.84
N PHE A 276 -27.85 -10.51 20.90
CA PHE A 276 -27.65 -9.08 21.15
C PHE A 276 -29.01 -8.39 21.30
N ARG A 277 -29.76 -8.74 22.35
CA ARG A 277 -30.75 -7.80 22.92
C ARG A 277 -30.03 -6.68 23.66
N GLY A 278 -29.32 -5.82 22.94
CA GLY A 278 -28.99 -4.42 23.30
C GLY A 278 -28.69 -4.08 24.76
N LYS A 279 -28.02 -4.95 25.54
CA LYS A 279 -27.58 -4.62 26.90
C LYS A 279 -26.05 -4.58 26.92
N PRO A 280 -25.44 -3.52 27.49
CA PRO A 280 -23.99 -3.44 27.60
C PRO A 280 -23.49 -4.63 28.42
N TYR A 281 -22.42 -5.26 27.95
CA TYR A 281 -21.68 -6.24 28.74
C TYR A 281 -21.25 -5.59 30.05
N ARG A 282 -21.97 -5.87 31.14
CA ARG A 282 -21.40 -5.74 32.47
C ARG A 282 -20.29 -6.78 32.54
N LEU A 283 -19.05 -6.32 32.39
CA LEU A 283 -17.86 -7.06 32.79
C LEU A 283 -18.13 -7.59 34.21
N ARG A 284 -18.43 -8.88 34.33
CA ARG A 284 -18.35 -9.56 35.62
C ARG A 284 -16.88 -9.46 36.01
N ALA A 285 -16.59 -8.57 36.95
CA ALA A 285 -15.33 -8.56 37.65
C ALA A 285 -15.07 -9.99 38.13
N LEU A 286 -14.03 -10.61 37.55
CA LEU A 286 -13.45 -11.83 38.09
C LEU A 286 -12.99 -11.48 39.51
N ARG A 287 -13.80 -11.87 40.51
CA ARG A 287 -13.39 -11.85 41.91
C ARG A 287 -12.11 -12.68 42.00
N ARG A 288 -10.99 -12.00 42.21
CA ARG A 288 -9.77 -12.65 42.69
C ARG A 288 -10.08 -13.24 44.07
N PRO A 289 -9.71 -14.49 44.36
CA PRO A 289 -9.81 -15.02 45.71
C PRO A 289 -8.77 -14.31 46.60
N ASP A 290 -9.26 -13.83 47.73
CA ASP A 290 -8.49 -13.19 48.80
C ASP A 290 -7.27 -14.04 49.20
N ARG A 291 -6.09 -13.42 49.18
CA ARG A 291 -4.95 -13.85 50.01
C ARG A 291 -4.59 -12.70 50.95
N PRO A 292 -4.44 -12.95 52.27
CA PRO A 292 -4.06 -11.92 53.21
C PRO A 292 -2.57 -11.56 53.06
N LEU A 293 -2.28 -10.27 52.94
CA LEU A 293 -0.94 -9.71 53.06
C LEU A 293 -0.59 -9.58 54.55
N SER A 294 0.24 -10.50 55.04
CA SER A 294 0.99 -10.30 56.28
C SER A 294 2.34 -9.62 55.96
N LEU A 295 2.55 -8.48 56.62
CA LEU A 295 3.81 -7.76 56.85
C LEU A 295 5.09 -8.62 56.84
N GLN A 296 6.18 -8.11 56.23
CA GLN A 296 7.24 -7.41 56.99
C GLN A 296 8.38 -6.87 56.11
N VAL A 297 8.76 -5.65 56.48
CA VAL A 297 9.99 -4.89 56.24
C VAL A 297 11.26 -5.74 56.37
N ARG A 298 12.23 -5.56 55.46
CA ARG A 298 13.65 -5.38 55.81
C ARG A 298 14.47 -4.77 54.66
N ARG A 299 15.06 -3.60 54.95
CA ARG A 299 16.26 -3.04 54.32
C ARG A 299 17.42 -4.02 54.46
N VAL A 300 18.24 -4.17 53.42
CA VAL A 300 19.71 -4.29 53.55
C VAL A 300 20.34 -3.59 52.35
N ARG A 301 21.21 -2.62 52.63
CA ARG A 301 22.27 -2.14 51.73
C ARG A 301 23.43 -3.13 51.82
N LEU A 302 24.03 -3.46 50.68
CA LEU A 302 25.47 -3.35 50.45
C LEU A 302 25.65 -2.79 49.04
#